data_AF-A0A165G4N2-F1
#
_entry.id   AF-A0A165G4N2-F1
#
_cell.length_a   1.000
_cell.length_b   1.000
_cell.length_c   1.000
_cell.angle_alpha   90.00
_cell.angle_beta   90.00
_cell.angle_gamma   90.00
#
_symmetry.space_group_name_H-M   'P 1'
#
loop_
_entity.id
_entity.type
_entity.pdbx_description
1 polymer ?
#
loop_
_entity_poly.entity_id
_entity_poly.type
_entity_poly.pdbx_seq_one_letter_code
_entity_poly.pdbx_strand_id
1 'polypeptide(L)'
;MSAEQLKELIPFLHDANPQVRQIALANLLGHTPKGSANREIFFTGLRGGGMRQQEENGVVHDLKLLCRDQLATAHDAFRALINLSDYSLIIGTLSDPDYLCFLVSYILNPQSILADLASMLLSNLTASTSTCSTLLGLNVKTLPDSKSPTAYFPVQSQCGTCPAPVPYPKGDPRSVHALPPLLDAFVQGASVEETQDVEKRVRRGSLHFLSSVFANLSTTPAGRMFFLTPRPTDPLKSSDEGLEYPLTKLLVFTEHKDTIRRGGVASTLKNCAFHVQAHRAMLSPEKERVAVPPSTVEAPGMDVLPYLLLPLAGPEEFDLEDQELLPPALQFLPSTKQREPDPVLRLTHVETLLLLCTTRWGRDYLRNHGVYEIVRALHENEEVDKISEHVERLVNFLKRAEGTGTEVDLIDTGEGTENHESDDEDNRIEKI
;
A
#
# COMPACT_ATOMS: atom_id res chain seq x y z
N MET A 1 33.36 1.93 19.15
CA MET A 1 34.30 1.36 18.17
C MET A 1 34.59 2.41 17.10
N SER A 2 35.83 2.50 16.63
CA SER A 2 36.18 3.35 15.48
C SER A 2 35.61 2.78 14.17
N ALA A 3 35.61 3.57 13.09
CA ALA A 3 35.15 3.11 11.78
C ALA A 3 36.01 1.94 11.25
N GLU A 4 37.32 1.94 11.51
CA GLU A 4 38.25 0.87 11.13
C GLU A 4 37.91 -0.43 11.85
N GLN A 5 37.68 -0.38 13.17
CA GLN A 5 37.29 -1.55 13.96
C GLN A 5 35.96 -2.15 13.46
N LEU A 6 35.01 -1.31 13.07
CA LEU A 6 33.74 -1.79 12.51
C LEU A 6 33.93 -2.42 11.12
N LYS A 7 34.84 -1.89 10.30
CA LYS A 7 35.18 -2.50 8.99
C LYS A 7 35.81 -3.88 9.14
N GLU A 8 36.59 -4.11 10.20
CA GLU A 8 37.13 -5.45 10.52
C GLU A 8 36.05 -6.48 10.85
N LEU A 9 34.84 -6.04 11.23
CA LEU A 9 33.72 -6.93 11.49
C LEU A 9 32.97 -7.38 10.23
N ILE A 10 33.07 -6.62 9.13
CA ILE A 10 32.32 -6.88 7.89
C ILE A 10 32.59 -8.28 7.32
N PRO A 11 33.84 -8.76 7.22
CA PRO A 11 34.11 -10.11 6.70
C PRO A 11 33.44 -11.24 7.49
N PHE A 12 33.11 -11.01 8.77
CA PHE A 12 32.43 -12.01 9.60
C PHE A 12 30.94 -12.13 9.32
N LEU A 13 30.35 -11.25 8.50
CA LEU A 13 28.94 -11.34 8.10
C LEU A 13 28.65 -12.56 7.21
N HIS A 14 29.65 -13.10 6.51
CA HIS A 14 29.54 -14.32 5.70
C HIS A 14 30.35 -15.50 6.25
N ASP A 15 30.72 -15.47 7.54
CA ASP A 15 31.44 -16.58 8.19
C ASP A 15 30.61 -17.87 8.18
N ALA A 16 31.24 -19.04 8.07
CA ALA A 16 30.53 -20.32 8.09
C ALA A 16 29.80 -20.57 9.42
N ASN A 17 30.31 -20.06 10.54
CA ASN A 17 29.72 -20.21 11.87
C ASN A 17 28.58 -19.20 12.11
N PRO A 18 27.32 -19.65 12.32
CA PRO A 18 26.20 -18.76 12.59
C PRO A 18 26.38 -17.85 13.81
N GLN A 19 27.10 -18.32 14.83
CA GLN A 19 27.38 -17.52 16.04
C GLN A 19 28.32 -16.36 15.73
N VAL A 20 29.28 -16.55 14.84
CA VAL A 20 30.21 -15.49 14.40
C VAL A 20 29.45 -14.43 13.63
N ARG A 21 28.60 -14.84 12.67
CA ARG A 21 27.71 -13.91 11.93
C ARG A 21 26.80 -13.12 12.85
N GLN A 22 26.20 -13.79 13.84
CA GLN A 22 25.33 -13.15 14.84
C GLN A 22 26.08 -12.09 15.65
N ILE A 23 27.27 -12.42 16.19
CA ILE A 23 28.07 -11.48 16.99
C ILE A 23 28.52 -10.29 16.14
N ALA A 24 28.96 -10.54 14.91
CA ALA A 24 29.38 -9.49 13.98
C ALA A 24 28.23 -8.52 13.69
N LEU A 25 27.06 -9.04 13.31
CA LEU A 25 25.90 -8.22 12.98
C LEU A 25 25.35 -7.47 14.20
N ALA A 26 25.31 -8.09 15.38
CA ALA A 26 24.88 -7.44 16.60
C ALA A 26 25.74 -6.21 16.95
N ASN A 27 27.05 -6.28 16.70
CA ASN A 27 27.98 -5.15 16.90
C ASN A 27 27.89 -4.09 15.80
N LEU A 28 27.39 -4.44 14.60
CA LEU A 28 27.21 -3.51 13.49
C LEU A 28 25.83 -2.81 13.51
N LEU A 29 24.79 -3.47 14.03
CA LEU A 29 23.40 -3.01 13.95
C LEU A 29 23.21 -1.59 14.50
N GLY A 30 23.83 -1.26 15.64
CA GLY A 30 23.75 0.07 16.26
C GLY A 30 24.29 1.21 15.40
N HIS A 31 25.04 0.90 14.34
CA HIS A 31 25.62 1.88 13.41
C HIS A 31 24.82 2.05 12.11
N THR A 32 23.74 1.28 11.91
CA THR A 32 22.86 1.35 10.73
C THR A 32 21.82 2.49 10.76
N PRO A 33 21.28 2.95 11.92
CA PRO A 33 20.27 4.00 11.95
C PRO A 33 20.73 5.31 11.30
N LYS A 34 19.78 6.06 10.75
CA LYS A 34 20.02 7.40 10.21
C LYS A 34 20.69 8.30 11.26
N GLY A 35 21.77 8.98 10.87
CA GLY A 35 22.53 9.89 11.75
C GLY A 35 23.65 9.24 12.56
N SER A 36 23.83 7.91 12.49
CA SER A 36 24.95 7.24 13.15
C SER A 36 26.30 7.66 12.57
N ALA A 37 27.28 7.96 13.44
CA ALA A 37 28.58 8.52 13.05
C ALA A 37 29.36 7.66 12.03
N ASN A 38 29.30 6.33 12.17
CA ASN A 38 30.01 5.39 11.31
C ASN A 38 29.09 4.74 10.25
N ARG A 39 27.93 5.33 9.96
CA ARG A 39 26.95 4.74 9.03
C ARG A 39 27.48 4.58 7.61
N GLU A 40 28.43 5.42 7.22
CA GLU A 40 29.02 5.40 5.88
C GLU A 40 29.73 4.08 5.53
N ILE A 41 30.14 3.28 6.53
CA ILE A 41 30.80 1.99 6.29
C ILE A 41 29.90 1.02 5.50
N PHE A 42 28.58 1.13 5.65
CA PHE A 42 27.59 0.31 4.94
C PHE A 42 27.37 0.74 3.49
N PHE A 43 27.87 1.91 3.10
CA PHE A 43 27.73 2.46 1.75
C PHE A 43 29.03 2.41 0.95
N THR A 44 30.14 2.05 1.59
CA THR A 44 31.46 1.97 0.95
C THR A 44 31.42 1.09 -0.30
N GLY A 45 31.84 1.63 -1.44
CA GLY A 45 31.83 0.91 -2.73
C GLY A 45 30.62 1.20 -3.62
N LEU A 46 29.56 1.85 -3.10
CA LEU A 46 28.47 2.36 -3.93
C LEU A 46 28.95 3.55 -4.75
N ARG A 47 29.40 3.32 -6.00
CA ARG A 47 29.73 4.41 -6.94
C ARG A 47 28.48 4.83 -7.70
N GLY A 48 28.11 6.10 -7.58
CA GLY A 48 27.09 6.72 -8.42
C GLY A 48 27.66 7.04 -9.81
N GLY A 49 27.01 6.56 -10.87
CA GLY A 49 27.18 7.07 -12.24
C GLY A 49 28.46 6.63 -12.97
N GLY A 50 28.30 5.62 -13.83
CA GLY A 50 29.26 5.24 -14.87
C GLY A 50 28.78 3.99 -15.61
N MET A 51 29.13 3.83 -16.89
CA MET A 51 28.78 2.68 -17.78
C MET A 51 29.32 1.30 -17.31
N ARG A 52 29.59 1.09 -16.03
CA ARG A 52 29.91 -0.21 -15.45
C ARG A 52 28.71 -0.69 -14.64
N GLN A 53 28.38 -1.97 -14.77
CA GLN A 53 27.37 -2.63 -13.92
C GLN A 53 27.65 -2.26 -12.46
N GLN A 54 26.62 -1.84 -11.72
CA GLN A 54 26.72 -1.56 -10.29
C GLN A 54 27.30 -2.81 -9.61
N GLU A 55 28.56 -2.76 -9.20
CA GLU A 55 29.13 -3.79 -8.33
C GLU A 55 28.33 -3.76 -7.02
N GLU A 56 27.76 -4.91 -6.68
CA GLU A 56 26.95 -5.06 -5.47
C GLU A 56 27.81 -4.72 -4.25
N ASN A 57 27.30 -3.85 -3.38
CA ASN A 57 27.94 -3.58 -2.11
C ASN A 57 27.96 -4.87 -1.28
N GLY A 58 29.16 -5.41 -1.01
CA GLY A 58 29.32 -6.69 -0.30
C GLY A 58 28.63 -6.74 1.07
N VAL A 59 28.55 -5.61 1.78
CA VAL A 59 27.84 -5.55 3.06
C VAL A 59 26.33 -5.71 2.86
N VAL A 60 25.77 -5.04 1.85
CA VAL A 60 24.34 -5.15 1.52
C VAL A 60 24.02 -6.55 1.02
N HIS A 61 24.89 -7.14 0.19
CA HIS A 61 24.80 -8.53 -0.24
C HIS A 61 24.72 -9.49 0.96
N ASP A 62 25.67 -9.38 1.89
CA ASP A 62 25.73 -10.23 3.07
C ASP A 62 24.47 -10.04 3.93
N LEU A 63 24.01 -8.81 4.15
CA LEU A 63 22.77 -8.53 4.88
C LEU A 63 21.54 -9.17 4.21
N LYS A 64 21.44 -9.16 2.88
CA LYS A 64 20.35 -9.86 2.16
C LYS A 64 20.37 -11.37 2.40
N LEU A 65 21.56 -11.98 2.42
CA LEU A 65 21.71 -13.40 2.72
C LEU A 65 21.37 -13.70 4.20
N LEU A 66 21.79 -12.84 5.11
CA LEU A 66 21.53 -12.99 6.55
C LEU A 66 20.04 -12.91 6.90
N CYS A 67 19.19 -12.27 6.09
CA CYS A 67 17.73 -12.39 6.23
C CYS A 67 17.21 -13.83 6.16
N ARG A 68 17.99 -14.77 5.61
CA ARG A 68 17.66 -16.20 5.50
C ARG A 68 18.25 -17.06 6.63
N ASP A 69 18.94 -16.44 7.58
CA ASP A 69 19.65 -17.11 8.67
C ASP A 69 18.71 -17.52 9.83
N GLN A 70 19.30 -17.90 10.97
CA GLN A 70 18.62 -18.13 12.23
C GLN A 70 17.97 -16.84 12.77
N LEU A 71 16.95 -17.02 13.61
CA LEU A 71 16.04 -15.96 14.03
C LEU A 71 16.71 -14.66 14.48
N ALA A 72 17.70 -14.73 15.38
CA ALA A 72 18.36 -13.53 15.91
C ALA A 72 19.11 -12.76 14.80
N THR A 73 19.89 -13.47 13.98
CA THR A 73 20.65 -12.87 12.88
C THR A 73 19.74 -12.33 11.79
N ALA A 74 18.70 -13.08 11.41
CA ALA A 74 17.74 -12.64 10.40
C ALA A 74 16.95 -11.41 10.85
N HIS A 75 16.55 -11.36 12.12
CA HIS A 75 15.89 -10.20 12.71
C HIS A 75 16.77 -8.96 12.62
N ASP A 76 18.02 -9.06 13.04
CA ASP A 76 18.96 -7.94 12.99
C ASP A 76 19.30 -7.54 11.55
N ALA A 77 19.32 -8.49 10.62
CA ALA A 77 19.57 -8.23 9.20
C ALA A 77 18.42 -7.44 8.57
N PHE A 78 17.17 -7.83 8.82
CA PHE A 78 16.02 -7.04 8.38
C PHE A 78 16.05 -5.63 8.97
N ARG A 79 16.35 -5.48 10.27
CA ARG A 79 16.45 -4.16 10.91
C ARG A 79 17.56 -3.29 10.31
N ALA A 80 18.72 -3.89 10.03
CA ALA A 80 19.82 -3.21 9.35
C ALA A 80 19.37 -2.72 7.97
N LEU A 81 18.75 -3.57 7.16
CA LEU A 81 18.27 -3.20 5.83
C LEU A 81 17.16 -2.14 5.87
N ILE A 82 16.22 -2.24 6.82
CA ILE A 82 15.19 -1.20 7.04
C ILE A 82 15.87 0.13 7.33
N ASN A 83 16.81 0.17 8.26
CA ASN A 83 17.54 1.39 8.61
C ASN A 83 18.34 1.95 7.43
N LEU A 84 18.90 1.10 6.57
CA LEU A 84 19.75 1.49 5.43
C LEU A 84 18.96 1.84 4.17
N SER A 85 17.70 1.41 4.06
CA SER A 85 16.84 1.61 2.88
C SER A 85 16.36 3.06 2.69
N ASP A 86 16.63 3.97 3.63
CA ASP A 86 16.41 5.41 3.44
C ASP A 86 17.46 6.05 2.49
N TYR A 87 18.51 5.32 2.13
CA TYR A 87 19.58 5.79 1.25
C TYR A 87 19.35 5.33 -0.18
N SER A 88 19.10 6.30 -1.07
CA SER A 88 18.64 6.04 -2.45
C SER A 88 19.58 5.15 -3.27
N LEU A 89 20.89 5.19 -3.02
CA LEU A 89 21.85 4.35 -3.76
C LEU A 89 21.74 2.85 -3.44
N ILE A 90 21.18 2.47 -2.29
CA ILE A 90 20.97 1.07 -1.93
C ILE A 90 19.72 0.50 -2.60
N ILE A 91 18.73 1.34 -2.94
CA ILE A 91 17.43 0.89 -3.46
C ILE A 91 17.61 0.04 -4.71
N GLY A 92 18.52 0.40 -5.63
CA GLY A 92 18.80 -0.38 -6.83
C GLY A 92 19.26 -1.81 -6.50
N THR A 93 20.16 -1.96 -5.52
CA THR A 93 20.68 -3.25 -5.06
C THR A 93 19.65 -4.08 -4.29
N LEU A 94 18.74 -3.44 -3.55
CA LEU A 94 17.66 -4.14 -2.83
C LEU A 94 16.42 -4.41 -3.68
N SER A 95 16.33 -3.79 -4.87
CA SER A 95 15.24 -4.00 -5.82
C SER A 95 15.59 -5.04 -6.88
N ASP A 96 16.67 -5.81 -6.67
CA ASP A 96 16.99 -6.91 -7.56
C ASP A 96 15.86 -7.97 -7.55
N PRO A 97 15.47 -8.52 -8.71
CA PRO A 97 14.33 -9.42 -8.80
C PRO A 97 14.43 -10.67 -7.91
N ASP A 98 15.63 -11.21 -7.69
CA ASP A 98 15.83 -12.43 -6.91
C ASP A 98 15.60 -12.19 -5.41
N TYR A 99 16.11 -11.07 -4.88
CA TYR A 99 15.86 -10.67 -3.52
C TYR A 99 14.40 -10.27 -3.30
N LEU A 100 13.79 -9.51 -4.22
CA LEU A 100 12.36 -9.20 -4.15
C LEU A 100 11.50 -10.48 -4.19
N CYS A 101 11.86 -11.46 -5.02
CA CYS A 101 11.17 -12.75 -5.07
C CYS A 101 11.23 -13.47 -3.72
N PHE A 102 12.39 -13.47 -3.06
CA PHE A 102 12.53 -13.98 -1.69
C PHE A 102 11.71 -13.18 -0.69
N LEU A 103 11.83 -11.85 -0.68
CA LEU A 103 11.18 -10.96 0.29
C LEU A 103 9.66 -11.11 0.22
N VAL A 104 9.10 -11.10 -0.99
CA VAL A 104 7.67 -11.31 -1.21
C VAL A 104 7.25 -12.73 -0.84
N SER A 105 7.98 -13.76 -1.26
CA SER A 105 7.66 -15.15 -0.90
C SER A 105 7.68 -15.35 0.62
N TYR A 106 8.62 -14.70 1.32
CA TYR A 106 8.72 -14.72 2.78
C TYR A 106 7.51 -14.04 3.43
N ILE A 107 7.05 -12.88 2.93
CA ILE A 107 5.83 -12.21 3.43
C ILE A 107 4.57 -13.06 3.17
N LEU A 108 4.50 -13.74 2.02
CA LEU A 108 3.36 -14.57 1.66
C LEU A 108 3.22 -15.83 2.52
N ASN A 109 4.33 -16.36 3.03
CA ASN A 109 4.29 -17.55 3.86
C ASN A 109 3.68 -17.23 5.25
N PRO A 110 2.54 -17.84 5.61
CA PRO A 110 1.87 -17.55 6.88
C PRO A 110 2.71 -17.91 8.12
N GLN A 111 3.71 -18.79 7.98
CA GLN A 111 4.57 -19.24 9.08
C GLN A 111 5.83 -18.38 9.27
N SER A 112 6.07 -17.40 8.40
CA SER A 112 7.21 -16.49 8.52
C SER A 112 7.14 -15.65 9.79
N ILE A 113 8.13 -15.83 10.67
CA ILE A 113 8.16 -15.17 11.98
C ILE A 113 8.46 -13.67 11.85
N LEU A 114 9.29 -13.28 10.87
CA LEU A 114 9.75 -11.90 10.68
C LEU A 114 9.01 -11.19 9.53
N ALA A 115 7.81 -11.67 9.17
CA ALA A 115 7.07 -11.17 8.02
C ALA A 115 6.74 -9.67 8.13
N ASP A 116 6.55 -9.15 9.36
CA ASP A 116 6.31 -7.72 9.60
C ASP A 116 7.53 -6.87 9.26
N LEU A 117 8.74 -7.30 9.65
CA LEU A 117 9.99 -6.62 9.27
C LEU A 117 10.22 -6.69 7.75
N ALA A 118 9.94 -7.84 7.14
CA ALA A 118 10.01 -7.97 5.68
C ALA A 118 9.03 -7.03 4.98
N SER A 119 7.80 -6.88 5.50
CA SER A 119 6.81 -5.94 4.95
C SER A 119 7.20 -4.47 5.14
N MET A 120 7.84 -4.13 6.27
CA MET A 120 8.38 -2.79 6.54
C MET A 120 9.56 -2.46 5.61
N LEU A 121 10.43 -3.44 5.33
CA LEU A 121 11.48 -3.27 4.33
C LEU A 121 10.87 -3.04 2.94
N LEU A 122 9.89 -3.86 2.53
CA LEU A 122 9.22 -3.70 1.25
C LEU A 122 8.51 -2.34 1.12
N SER A 123 7.92 -1.81 2.19
CA SER A 123 7.32 -0.47 2.17
C SER A 123 8.36 0.63 1.92
N ASN A 124 9.57 0.52 2.48
CA ASN A 124 10.64 1.48 2.20
C ASN A 124 11.11 1.39 0.75
N LEU A 125 11.30 0.16 0.24
CA LEU A 125 11.77 -0.04 -1.14
C LEU A 125 10.76 0.48 -2.18
N THR A 126 9.47 0.29 -1.92
CA THR A 126 8.39 0.73 -2.83
C THR A 126 8.19 2.24 -2.84
N ALA A 127 8.88 3.02 -1.99
CA ALA A 127 8.97 4.47 -2.18
C ALA A 127 9.62 4.85 -3.53
N SER A 128 10.39 3.93 -4.14
CA SER A 128 10.90 4.08 -5.49
C SER A 128 9.95 3.54 -6.55
N THR A 129 9.67 4.36 -7.56
CA THR A 129 8.88 3.98 -8.75
C THR A 129 9.47 2.76 -9.47
N SER A 130 10.80 2.60 -9.52
CA SER A 130 11.43 1.45 -10.18
C SER A 130 11.09 0.13 -9.47
N THR A 131 11.10 0.13 -8.14
CA THR A 131 10.73 -1.02 -7.32
C THR A 131 9.25 -1.33 -7.50
N CYS A 132 8.38 -0.32 -7.54
CA CYS A 132 6.97 -0.47 -7.85
C CYS A 132 6.75 -1.15 -9.21
N SER A 133 7.46 -0.71 -10.25
CA SER A 133 7.40 -1.34 -11.58
C SER A 133 7.85 -2.81 -11.56
N THR A 134 8.95 -3.12 -10.87
CA THR A 134 9.41 -4.51 -10.71
C THR A 134 8.38 -5.36 -9.97
N LEU A 135 7.80 -4.83 -8.88
CA LEU A 135 6.81 -5.55 -8.07
C LEU A 135 5.49 -5.80 -8.83
N LEU A 136 5.06 -4.86 -9.67
CA LEU A 136 3.88 -5.02 -10.55
C LEU A 136 4.03 -6.20 -11.52
N GLY A 137 5.24 -6.45 -12.02
CA GLY A 137 5.56 -7.57 -12.91
C GLY A 137 6.08 -8.83 -12.21
N LEU A 138 6.27 -8.80 -10.89
CA LEU A 138 6.93 -9.88 -10.16
C LEU A 138 6.05 -11.12 -10.10
N ASN A 139 6.65 -12.27 -10.42
CA ASN A 139 6.06 -13.58 -10.19
C ASN A 139 6.79 -14.31 -9.07
N VAL A 140 6.02 -15.03 -8.25
CA VAL A 140 6.55 -15.93 -7.22
C VAL A 140 6.18 -17.37 -7.56
N LYS A 141 6.98 -18.32 -7.10
CA LYS A 141 6.71 -19.75 -7.33
C LYS A 141 6.00 -20.33 -6.11
N THR A 142 4.87 -20.97 -6.32
CA THR A 142 4.05 -21.57 -5.25
C THR A 142 3.80 -23.05 -5.52
N LEU A 143 3.76 -23.84 -4.46
CA LEU A 143 3.31 -25.23 -4.49
C LEU A 143 1.96 -25.35 -3.78
N PRO A 144 1.00 -26.14 -4.28
CA PRO A 144 -0.22 -26.44 -3.55
C PRO A 144 0.11 -27.15 -2.23
N ASP A 145 -0.43 -26.65 -1.12
CA ASP A 145 -0.26 -27.24 0.20
C ASP A 145 -1.56 -27.17 0.99
N SER A 146 -2.30 -28.29 1.03
CA SER A 146 -3.59 -28.39 1.72
C SER A 146 -3.47 -28.31 3.24
N LYS A 147 -2.27 -28.42 3.81
CA LYS A 147 -2.03 -28.24 5.25
C LYS A 147 -1.75 -26.78 5.62
N SER A 148 -1.35 -25.96 4.65
CA SER A 148 -1.16 -24.53 4.86
C SER A 148 -2.52 -23.85 5.01
N PRO A 149 -2.69 -22.91 5.97
CA PRO A 149 -3.89 -22.09 6.09
C PRO A 149 -4.22 -21.31 4.80
N THR A 150 -3.21 -21.04 3.97
CA THR A 150 -3.36 -20.33 2.70
C THR A 150 -3.51 -21.26 1.50
N ALA A 151 -3.51 -22.58 1.68
CA ALA A 151 -3.57 -23.61 0.63
C ALA A 151 -2.35 -23.67 -0.33
N TYR A 152 -1.29 -22.89 -0.06
CA TYR A 152 -0.04 -22.93 -0.83
C TYR A 152 1.20 -22.70 0.04
N PHE A 153 2.34 -23.10 -0.51
CA PHE A 153 3.68 -22.85 0.02
C PHE A 153 4.51 -22.04 -1.00
N PRO A 154 4.96 -20.81 -0.68
CA PRO A 154 5.88 -20.04 -1.52
C PRO A 154 7.29 -20.65 -1.44
N VAL A 155 7.79 -21.22 -2.54
CA VAL A 155 9.01 -22.06 -2.47
C VAL A 155 10.26 -21.26 -2.11
N GLN A 156 10.34 -19.99 -2.53
CA GLN A 156 11.46 -19.11 -2.21
C GLN A 156 11.41 -18.58 -0.76
N SER A 157 10.37 -18.86 0.02
CA SER A 157 10.30 -18.46 1.43
C SER A 157 11.20 -19.30 2.35
N GLN A 158 11.65 -20.47 1.88
CA GLN A 158 12.39 -21.43 2.68
C GLN A 158 13.70 -20.83 3.21
N CYS A 159 13.81 -20.73 4.54
CA CYS A 159 15.00 -20.24 5.22
C CYS A 159 15.03 -20.64 6.70
N GLY A 160 16.05 -20.21 7.45
CA GLY A 160 16.23 -20.58 8.86
C GLY A 160 15.08 -20.17 9.79
N THR A 161 14.32 -19.14 9.44
CA THR A 161 13.13 -18.68 10.18
C THR A 161 11.80 -19.13 9.58
N CYS A 162 11.85 -19.84 8.46
CA CYS A 162 10.68 -20.31 7.74
C CYS A 162 11.02 -21.66 7.06
N PRO A 163 11.05 -22.76 7.84
CA PRO A 163 11.40 -24.07 7.32
C PRO A 163 10.34 -24.57 6.32
N ALA A 164 10.76 -25.45 5.41
CA ALA A 164 9.82 -26.07 4.49
C ALA A 164 8.84 -27.00 5.23
N PRO A 165 7.60 -27.15 4.73
CA PRO A 165 6.63 -28.10 5.29
C PRO A 165 7.16 -29.54 5.27
N VAL A 166 6.73 -30.34 6.25
CA VAL A 166 7.06 -31.77 6.35
C VAL A 166 5.77 -32.59 6.37
N PRO A 167 5.53 -33.49 5.39
CA PRO A 167 6.34 -33.71 4.19
C PRO A 167 6.32 -32.51 3.24
N TYR A 168 7.36 -32.38 2.42
CA TYR A 168 7.43 -31.33 1.41
C TYR A 168 6.26 -31.47 0.40
N PRO A 169 5.59 -30.38 0.00
CA PRO A 169 4.48 -30.44 -0.95
C PRO A 169 4.88 -31.08 -2.29
N LYS A 170 3.99 -31.90 -2.86
CA LYS A 170 4.24 -32.60 -4.13
C LYS A 170 3.83 -31.74 -5.33
N GLY A 171 4.45 -32.00 -6.47
CA GLY A 171 4.15 -31.35 -7.76
C GLY A 171 5.16 -30.29 -8.15
N ASP A 172 4.92 -29.64 -9.28
CA ASP A 172 5.80 -28.61 -9.81
C ASP A 172 5.37 -27.21 -9.34
N PRO A 173 6.32 -26.33 -8.95
CA PRO A 173 6.00 -24.98 -8.56
C PRO A 173 5.34 -24.20 -9.70
N ARG A 174 4.22 -23.55 -9.41
CA ARG A 174 3.48 -22.71 -10.36
C ARG A 174 3.90 -21.26 -10.19
N SER A 175 4.03 -20.56 -11.31
CA SER A 175 4.30 -19.12 -11.31
C SER A 175 2.99 -18.36 -11.11
N VAL A 176 2.93 -17.49 -10.11
CA VAL A 176 1.76 -16.64 -9.82
C VAL A 176 2.21 -15.19 -9.65
N HIS A 177 1.36 -14.24 -10.07
CA HIS A 177 1.61 -12.82 -9.84
C HIS A 177 1.68 -12.52 -8.34
N ALA A 178 2.66 -11.71 -7.93
CA ALA A 178 2.95 -11.43 -6.52
C ALA A 178 1.88 -10.58 -5.80
N LEU A 179 1.33 -9.58 -6.48
CA LEU A 179 0.47 -8.58 -5.84
C LEU A 179 -0.88 -9.13 -5.35
N PRO A 180 -1.63 -9.93 -6.12
CA PRO A 180 -2.89 -10.49 -5.63
C PRO A 180 -2.77 -11.30 -4.32
N PRO A 181 -1.84 -12.25 -4.15
CA PRO A 181 -1.69 -12.95 -2.87
C PRO A 181 -1.10 -12.06 -1.77
N LEU A 182 -0.34 -10.99 -2.09
CA LEU A 182 0.10 -10.01 -1.08
C LEU A 182 -1.09 -9.24 -0.51
N LEU A 183 -2.07 -8.91 -1.35
CA LEU A 183 -3.31 -8.28 -0.92
C LEU A 183 -4.12 -9.22 -0.01
N ASP A 184 -4.25 -10.50 -0.36
CA ASP A 184 -4.90 -11.49 0.51
C ASP A 184 -4.14 -11.67 1.83
N ALA A 185 -2.80 -11.64 1.78
CA ALA A 185 -1.97 -11.70 2.98
C ALA A 185 -2.21 -10.50 3.91
N PHE A 186 -2.36 -9.30 3.34
CA PHE A 186 -2.73 -8.10 4.09
C PHE A 186 -4.10 -8.21 4.76
N VAL A 187 -5.11 -8.73 4.05
CA VAL A 187 -6.46 -8.96 4.60
C VAL A 187 -6.40 -9.93 5.77
N GLN A 188 -5.74 -11.08 5.58
CA GLN A 188 -5.58 -12.11 6.61
C GLN A 188 -4.77 -11.60 7.83
N GLY A 189 -3.86 -10.65 7.63
CA GLY A 189 -3.01 -10.10 8.70
C GLY A 189 -3.76 -9.24 9.70
N ALA A 190 -4.92 -8.71 9.32
CA ALA A 190 -5.68 -7.79 10.18
C ALA A 190 -6.17 -8.46 11.48
N SER A 191 -6.52 -9.75 11.43
CA SER A 191 -7.07 -10.48 12.59
C SER A 191 -6.01 -11.07 13.52
N VAL A 192 -4.72 -10.92 13.20
CA VAL A 192 -3.61 -11.52 13.98
C VAL A 192 -3.60 -11.04 15.42
N GLU A 193 -3.79 -9.73 15.61
CA GLU A 193 -3.77 -9.13 16.95
C GLU A 193 -5.08 -9.31 17.71
N GLU A 194 -6.19 -9.58 17.02
CA GLU A 194 -7.50 -9.85 17.63
C GLU A 194 -7.60 -11.32 18.09
N THR A 195 -6.90 -12.21 17.39
CA THR A 195 -6.86 -13.64 17.71
C THR A 195 -5.81 -13.89 18.80
N GLN A 196 -6.25 -13.96 20.06
CA GLN A 196 -5.37 -14.24 21.21
C GLN A 196 -4.69 -15.60 21.11
N ASP A 197 -5.41 -16.61 20.61
CA ASP A 197 -4.92 -17.98 20.45
C ASP A 197 -3.98 -18.07 19.23
N VAL A 198 -2.68 -18.16 19.49
CA VAL A 198 -1.62 -18.17 18.47
C VAL A 198 -1.78 -19.35 17.50
N GLU A 199 -2.31 -20.49 17.96
CA GLU A 199 -2.49 -21.69 17.12
C GLU A 199 -3.64 -21.54 16.13
N LYS A 200 -4.60 -20.66 16.42
CA LYS A 200 -5.74 -20.37 15.53
C LYS A 200 -5.46 -19.26 14.53
N ARG A 201 -4.30 -18.60 14.63
CA ARG A 201 -3.94 -17.54 13.69
C ARG A 201 -3.66 -18.12 12.31
N VAL A 202 -4.26 -17.53 11.29
CA VAL A 202 -3.98 -17.86 9.88
C VAL A 202 -2.51 -17.59 9.54
N ARG A 203 -1.92 -16.54 10.14
CA ARG A 203 -0.54 -16.12 9.90
C ARG A 203 0.11 -15.52 11.15
N ARG A 204 1.45 -15.48 11.17
CA ARG A 204 2.23 -14.96 12.31
C ARG A 204 2.36 -13.44 12.34
N GLY A 205 2.54 -12.81 11.18
CA GLY A 205 2.72 -11.35 11.06
C GLY A 205 1.41 -10.64 10.77
N SER A 206 1.23 -9.46 11.37
CA SER A 206 0.05 -8.62 11.16
C SER A 206 0.11 -7.82 9.87
N LEU A 207 1.27 -7.64 9.24
CA LEU A 207 1.48 -7.06 7.90
C LEU A 207 0.91 -5.65 7.68
N HIS A 208 0.87 -4.81 8.72
CA HIS A 208 0.38 -3.43 8.62
C HIS A 208 1.05 -2.63 7.50
N PHE A 209 2.37 -2.78 7.32
CA PHE A 209 3.17 -2.04 6.33
C PHE A 209 2.88 -2.39 4.87
N LEU A 210 2.15 -3.48 4.58
CA LEU A 210 1.67 -3.71 3.20
C LEU A 210 0.68 -2.63 2.75
N SER A 211 -0.02 -1.97 3.68
CA SER A 211 -0.86 -0.81 3.33
C SER A 211 -0.02 0.33 2.72
N SER A 212 1.19 0.58 3.22
CA SER A 212 2.11 1.57 2.66
C SER A 212 2.68 1.13 1.31
N VAL A 213 2.91 -0.18 1.11
CA VAL A 213 3.26 -0.73 -0.20
C VAL A 213 2.18 -0.42 -1.24
N PHE A 214 0.91 -0.64 -0.90
CA PHE A 214 -0.23 -0.35 -1.79
C PHE A 214 -0.40 1.15 -2.06
N ALA A 215 -0.21 1.98 -1.04
CA ALA A 215 -0.20 3.44 -1.19
C ALA A 215 0.89 3.89 -2.16
N ASN A 216 2.12 3.38 -2.00
CA ASN A 216 3.25 3.71 -2.86
C ASN A 216 3.01 3.26 -4.31
N LEU A 217 2.53 2.02 -4.53
CA LEU A 217 2.22 1.49 -5.86
C LEU A 217 1.20 2.38 -6.59
N SER A 218 0.11 2.72 -5.90
CA SER A 218 -1.02 3.47 -6.46
C SER A 218 -0.69 4.94 -6.80
N THR A 219 0.47 5.47 -6.41
CA THR A 219 0.92 6.79 -6.89
C THR A 219 1.12 6.82 -8.42
N THR A 220 1.45 5.67 -9.02
CA THR A 220 1.68 5.53 -10.46
C THR A 220 0.42 5.09 -11.21
N PRO A 221 0.22 5.48 -12.50
CA PRO A 221 -0.91 5.00 -13.29
C PRO A 221 -1.00 3.46 -13.36
N ALA A 222 0.12 2.77 -13.59
CA ALA A 222 0.16 1.32 -13.66
C ALA A 222 -0.24 0.65 -12.33
N GLY A 223 0.19 1.23 -11.20
CA GLY A 223 -0.20 0.76 -9.89
C GLY A 223 -1.67 1.03 -9.55
N ARG A 224 -2.25 2.17 -9.97
CA ARG A 224 -3.71 2.38 -9.87
C ARG A 224 -4.46 1.32 -10.65
N MET A 225 -4.02 1.02 -11.87
CA MET A 225 -4.68 -0.01 -12.70
C MET A 225 -4.60 -1.41 -12.09
N PHE A 226 -3.66 -1.71 -11.21
CA PHE A 226 -3.72 -2.96 -10.45
C PHE A 226 -5.00 -3.05 -9.60
N PHE A 227 -5.37 -1.98 -8.90
CA PHE A 227 -6.56 -1.90 -8.04
C PHE A 227 -7.86 -1.67 -8.81
N LEU A 228 -7.76 -1.06 -10.00
CA LEU A 228 -8.89 -0.64 -10.84
C LEU A 228 -9.16 -1.57 -12.03
N THR A 229 -8.47 -2.70 -12.14
CA THR A 229 -8.77 -3.73 -13.15
C THR A 229 -9.36 -4.94 -12.47
N PRO A 230 -10.51 -5.48 -12.94
CA PRO A 230 -11.09 -6.68 -12.36
C PRO A 230 -10.12 -7.87 -12.38
N ARG A 231 -10.11 -8.63 -11.28
CA ARG A 231 -9.30 -9.84 -11.12
C ARG A 231 -10.12 -10.93 -10.41
N PRO A 232 -9.74 -12.21 -10.57
CA PRO A 232 -10.36 -13.29 -9.81
C PRO A 232 -10.23 -13.06 -8.30
N THR A 233 -11.30 -13.31 -7.55
CA THR A 233 -11.29 -13.22 -6.07
C THR A 233 -10.23 -14.13 -5.45
N ASP A 234 -10.05 -15.33 -6.00
CA ASP A 234 -9.00 -16.28 -5.62
C ASP A 234 -7.80 -16.16 -6.59
N PRO A 235 -6.67 -15.59 -6.15
CA PRO A 235 -5.53 -15.32 -7.03
C PRO A 235 -4.78 -16.58 -7.49
N LEU A 236 -5.10 -17.75 -6.93
CA LEU A 236 -4.47 -19.02 -7.27
C LEU A 236 -5.30 -19.85 -8.26
N LYS A 237 -6.55 -19.45 -8.51
CA LYS A 237 -7.42 -20.10 -9.49
C LYS A 237 -7.42 -19.33 -10.80
N SER A 238 -7.26 -20.06 -11.90
CA SER A 238 -7.39 -19.54 -13.26
C SER A 238 -8.85 -19.59 -13.70
N SER A 239 -9.74 -18.85 -13.03
CA SER A 239 -11.15 -18.75 -13.40
C SER A 239 -11.52 -17.30 -13.67
N ASP A 240 -12.22 -17.05 -14.78
CA ASP A 240 -12.84 -15.75 -15.09
C ASP A 240 -14.18 -15.55 -14.34
N GLU A 241 -14.54 -16.48 -13.47
CA GLU A 241 -15.69 -16.40 -12.58
C GLU A 241 -15.30 -15.73 -11.25
N GLY A 242 -16.19 -14.90 -10.70
CA GLY A 242 -15.93 -14.19 -9.44
C GLY A 242 -14.87 -13.10 -9.61
N LEU A 243 -15.08 -12.17 -10.55
CA LEU A 243 -14.22 -11.01 -10.73
C LEU A 243 -14.64 -9.88 -9.80
N GLU A 244 -13.65 -9.25 -9.17
CA GLU A 244 -13.81 -8.05 -8.35
C GLU A 244 -12.65 -7.08 -8.59
N TYR A 245 -12.83 -5.82 -8.21
CA TYR A 245 -11.76 -4.85 -8.18
C TYR A 245 -10.89 -5.06 -6.94
N PRO A 246 -9.56 -5.23 -7.04
CA PRO A 246 -8.72 -5.43 -5.87
C PRO A 246 -8.81 -4.31 -4.82
N LEU A 247 -9.25 -3.10 -5.21
CA LEU A 247 -9.50 -2.01 -4.27
C LEU A 247 -10.53 -2.38 -3.17
N THR A 248 -11.54 -3.21 -3.48
CA THR A 248 -12.62 -3.56 -2.53
C THR A 248 -12.09 -4.28 -1.30
N LYS A 249 -11.04 -5.09 -1.46
CA LYS A 249 -10.38 -5.81 -0.36
C LYS A 249 -9.74 -4.88 0.69
N LEU A 250 -9.58 -3.59 0.38
CA LEU A 250 -8.97 -2.61 1.29
C LEU A 250 -10.01 -1.83 2.11
N LEU A 251 -11.26 -1.73 1.66
CA LEU A 251 -12.22 -0.72 2.12
C LEU A 251 -12.53 -0.80 3.61
N VAL A 252 -12.73 -2.01 4.13
CA VAL A 252 -13.06 -2.23 5.56
C VAL A 252 -11.97 -1.74 6.51
N PHE A 253 -10.74 -1.58 6.04
CA PHE A 253 -9.61 -1.17 6.87
C PHE A 253 -9.48 0.34 7.06
N THR A 254 -10.40 1.13 6.50
CA THR A 254 -10.54 2.56 6.80
C THR A 254 -10.88 2.83 8.28
N GLU A 255 -11.50 1.87 8.97
CA GLU A 255 -11.83 1.95 10.41
C GLU A 255 -10.97 1.00 11.27
N HIS A 256 -9.86 0.48 10.74
CA HIS A 256 -9.00 -0.46 11.47
C HIS A 256 -8.29 0.22 12.65
N LYS A 257 -8.10 -0.48 13.78
CA LYS A 257 -7.44 0.10 14.98
C LYS A 257 -6.02 0.65 14.76
N ASP A 258 -5.26 0.01 13.90
CA ASP A 258 -3.89 0.40 13.56
C ASP A 258 -3.85 1.55 12.54
N THR A 259 -3.17 2.64 12.89
CA THR A 259 -3.09 3.87 12.09
C THR A 259 -2.31 3.68 10.78
N ILE A 260 -1.30 2.80 10.75
CA ILE A 260 -0.54 2.53 9.52
C ILE A 260 -1.46 1.93 8.46
N ARG A 261 -2.27 0.93 8.85
CA ARG A 261 -3.29 0.34 7.98
C ARG A 261 -4.28 1.36 7.45
N ARG A 262 -4.90 2.16 8.33
CA ARG A 262 -5.86 3.20 7.91
C ARG A 262 -5.20 4.18 6.94
N GLY A 263 -3.99 4.64 7.24
CA GLY A 263 -3.28 5.61 6.42
C GLY A 263 -2.90 5.11 5.03
N GLY A 264 -2.37 3.90 4.92
CA GLY A 264 -2.04 3.32 3.62
C GLY A 264 -3.30 3.02 2.78
N VAL A 265 -4.39 2.60 3.41
CA VAL A 265 -5.68 2.35 2.75
C VAL A 265 -6.30 3.66 2.25
N ALA A 266 -6.42 4.67 3.12
CA ALA A 266 -6.95 5.99 2.75
C ALA A 266 -6.14 6.62 1.59
N SER A 267 -4.81 6.52 1.66
CA SER A 267 -3.93 6.98 0.58
C SER A 267 -4.14 6.20 -0.72
N THR A 268 -4.33 4.88 -0.65
CA THR A 268 -4.61 4.05 -1.85
C THR A 268 -5.94 4.42 -2.49
N LEU A 269 -6.99 4.69 -1.69
CA LEU A 269 -8.29 5.13 -2.19
C LEU A 269 -8.19 6.49 -2.88
N LYS A 270 -7.57 7.49 -2.22
CA LYS A 270 -7.30 8.80 -2.81
C LYS A 270 -6.53 8.68 -4.12
N ASN A 271 -5.47 7.88 -4.12
CA ASN A 271 -4.65 7.66 -5.29
C ASN A 271 -5.47 7.10 -6.45
N CYS A 272 -6.29 6.07 -6.21
CA CYS A 272 -7.15 5.49 -7.23
C CYS A 272 -8.20 6.49 -7.76
N ALA A 273 -8.70 7.40 -6.91
CA ALA A 273 -9.64 8.45 -7.31
C ALA A 273 -9.04 9.52 -8.25
N PHE A 274 -7.72 9.56 -8.47
CA PHE A 274 -7.16 10.38 -9.57
C PHE A 274 -7.50 9.82 -10.97
N HIS A 275 -7.89 8.55 -11.08
CA HIS A 275 -8.35 7.98 -12.34
C HIS A 275 -9.85 8.27 -12.52
N VAL A 276 -10.18 9.37 -13.18
CA VAL A 276 -11.56 9.88 -13.32
C VAL A 276 -12.51 8.82 -13.89
N GLN A 277 -12.04 8.01 -14.84
CA GLN A 277 -12.83 6.94 -15.46
C GLN A 277 -13.22 5.83 -14.48
N ALA A 278 -12.59 5.74 -13.30
CA ALA A 278 -12.98 4.80 -12.24
C ALA A 278 -14.09 5.32 -11.33
N HIS A 279 -14.43 6.62 -11.33
CA HIS A 279 -15.35 7.19 -10.34
C HIS A 279 -16.70 6.49 -10.31
N ARG A 280 -17.22 6.12 -11.50
CA ARG A 280 -18.47 5.36 -11.61
C ARG A 280 -18.35 3.98 -10.97
N ALA A 281 -17.30 3.23 -11.27
CA ALA A 281 -17.09 1.91 -10.67
C ALA A 281 -16.83 2.00 -9.16
N MET A 282 -16.12 3.04 -8.70
CA MET A 282 -15.85 3.27 -7.28
C MET A 282 -17.12 3.53 -6.48
N LEU A 283 -18.01 4.38 -7.00
CA LEU A 283 -19.23 4.79 -6.31
C LEU A 283 -20.40 3.82 -6.50
N SER A 284 -20.49 3.14 -7.65
CA SER A 284 -21.61 2.22 -7.89
C SER A 284 -21.66 1.10 -6.84
N PRO A 285 -22.86 0.69 -6.40
CA PRO A 285 -23.04 -0.42 -5.47
C PRO A 285 -22.68 -1.75 -6.12
N GLU A 286 -22.39 -2.77 -5.31
CA GLU A 286 -21.96 -4.10 -5.79
C GLU A 286 -22.96 -4.79 -6.74
N LYS A 287 -24.26 -4.45 -6.63
CA LYS A 287 -25.31 -4.97 -7.53
C LYS A 287 -25.18 -4.48 -8.97
N GLU A 288 -24.46 -3.39 -9.20
CA GLU A 288 -24.20 -2.83 -10.53
C GLU A 288 -22.86 -3.33 -11.04
N ARG A 289 -22.81 -3.74 -12.31
CA ARG A 289 -21.56 -4.10 -12.98
C ARG A 289 -21.07 -2.92 -13.80
N VAL A 290 -19.80 -2.57 -13.60
CA VAL A 290 -19.16 -1.43 -14.26
C VAL A 290 -17.78 -1.87 -14.72
N ALA A 291 -17.34 -1.42 -15.89
CA ALA A 291 -15.95 -1.55 -16.36
C ALA A 291 -15.19 -0.25 -16.13
N VAL A 292 -13.88 -0.34 -15.89
CA VAL A 292 -12.99 0.81 -15.80
C VAL A 292 -12.02 0.81 -16.99
N PRO A 293 -12.13 1.78 -17.92
CA PRO A 293 -11.18 1.94 -19.01
C PRO A 293 -9.73 2.03 -18.52
N PRO A 294 -8.77 1.43 -19.25
CA PRO A 294 -8.92 0.85 -20.60
C PRO A 294 -9.48 -0.58 -20.61
N SER A 295 -9.73 -1.21 -19.46
CA SER A 295 -10.36 -2.53 -19.41
C SER A 295 -11.83 -2.43 -19.83
N THR A 296 -12.27 -3.38 -20.65
CA THR A 296 -13.69 -3.57 -21.00
C THR A 296 -14.35 -4.64 -20.13
N VAL A 297 -13.59 -5.25 -19.21
CA VAL A 297 -14.10 -6.29 -18.31
C VAL A 297 -14.92 -5.62 -17.21
N GLU A 298 -16.15 -6.06 -17.04
CA GLU A 298 -17.02 -5.58 -15.96
C GLU A 298 -16.89 -6.44 -14.70
N ALA A 299 -16.98 -5.78 -13.56
CA ALA A 299 -17.10 -6.38 -12.23
C ALA A 299 -18.11 -5.60 -11.39
N PRO A 300 -18.60 -6.16 -10.26
CA PRO A 300 -19.37 -5.43 -9.27
C PRO A 300 -18.76 -4.06 -8.93
N GLY A 301 -19.60 -3.05 -8.77
CA GLY A 301 -19.21 -1.75 -8.25
C GLY A 301 -18.55 -1.88 -6.87
N MET A 302 -17.69 -0.93 -6.53
CA MET A 302 -16.82 -1.05 -5.35
C MET A 302 -17.48 -0.55 -4.07
N ASP A 303 -18.60 0.17 -4.16
CA ASP A 303 -19.32 0.75 -3.02
C ASP A 303 -18.39 1.45 -2.00
N VAL A 304 -17.49 2.34 -2.49
CA VAL A 304 -16.47 2.96 -1.61
C VAL A 304 -17.05 3.98 -0.64
N LEU A 305 -18.25 4.51 -0.92
CA LEU A 305 -18.78 5.70 -0.25
C LEU A 305 -18.96 5.51 1.27
N PRO A 306 -19.57 4.42 1.77
CA PRO A 306 -19.70 4.20 3.22
C PRO A 306 -18.35 4.22 3.95
N TYR A 307 -17.32 3.65 3.32
CA TYR A 307 -15.96 3.56 3.89
C TYR A 307 -15.18 4.88 3.85
N LEU A 308 -15.58 5.83 2.99
CA LEU A 308 -15.04 7.19 3.01
C LEU A 308 -15.73 8.06 4.07
N LEU A 309 -17.03 7.83 4.30
CA LEU A 309 -17.85 8.64 5.20
C LEU A 309 -17.79 8.19 6.66
N LEU A 310 -17.65 6.89 6.93
CA LEU A 310 -17.55 6.36 8.30
C LEU A 310 -16.43 7.01 9.12
N PRO A 311 -15.21 7.20 8.58
CA PRO A 311 -14.14 7.93 9.28
C PRO A 311 -14.45 9.41 9.54
N LEU A 312 -15.39 10.00 8.81
CA LEU A 312 -15.80 11.40 8.93
C LEU A 312 -17.03 11.60 9.82
N ALA A 313 -17.77 10.53 10.09
CA ALA A 313 -19.00 10.53 10.88
C ALA A 313 -18.72 10.51 12.40
N GLY A 314 -19.50 11.26 13.16
CA GLY A 314 -19.51 11.25 14.61
C GLY A 314 -20.80 10.65 15.18
N PRO A 315 -21.11 10.93 16.46
CA PRO A 315 -22.29 10.41 17.14
C PRO A 315 -23.57 11.24 16.89
N GLU A 316 -23.57 12.13 15.89
CA GLU A 316 -24.68 13.03 15.62
C GLU A 316 -25.94 12.27 15.16
N GLU A 317 -27.10 12.72 15.62
CA GLU A 317 -28.40 12.22 15.18
C GLU A 317 -28.92 13.08 14.02
N PHE A 318 -29.27 12.42 12.91
CA PHE A 318 -29.92 13.02 11.76
C PHE A 318 -31.44 12.82 11.81
N ASP A 319 -32.20 13.75 11.24
CA ASP A 319 -33.65 13.59 11.09
C ASP A 319 -34.00 12.49 10.09
N LEU A 320 -35.29 12.12 10.01
CA LEU A 320 -35.71 10.99 9.19
C LEU A 320 -35.44 11.19 7.69
N GLU A 321 -35.52 12.43 7.19
CA GLU A 321 -35.28 12.74 5.78
C GLU A 321 -33.79 12.55 5.43
N ASP A 322 -32.91 13.08 6.28
CA ASP A 322 -31.46 12.91 6.14
C ASP A 322 -31.05 11.42 6.33
N GLN A 323 -31.69 10.67 7.26
CA GLN A 323 -31.41 9.25 7.47
C GLN A 323 -31.75 8.39 6.26
N GLU A 324 -32.85 8.66 5.57
CA GLU A 324 -33.25 7.93 4.36
C GLU A 324 -32.26 8.11 3.19
N LEU A 325 -31.52 9.23 3.16
CA LEU A 325 -30.48 9.50 2.17
C LEU A 325 -29.16 8.77 2.50
N LEU A 326 -28.87 8.52 3.77
CA LEU A 326 -27.59 7.95 4.19
C LEU A 326 -27.45 6.48 3.77
N PRO A 327 -26.25 6.05 3.34
CA PRO A 327 -25.92 4.64 3.22
C PRO A 327 -26.24 3.86 4.51
N PRO A 328 -26.71 2.60 4.44
CA PRO A 328 -27.15 1.85 5.61
C PRO A 328 -26.14 1.77 6.75
N ALA A 329 -24.84 1.71 6.44
CA ALA A 329 -23.77 1.66 7.44
C ALA A 329 -23.59 2.95 8.25
N LEU A 330 -24.16 4.08 7.78
CA LEU A 330 -24.11 5.39 8.44
C LEU A 330 -25.41 5.76 9.15
N GLN A 331 -26.46 4.95 9.00
CA GLN A 331 -27.72 5.20 9.67
C GLN A 331 -27.62 4.80 11.14
N PHE A 332 -28.24 5.60 12.01
CA PHE A 332 -28.37 5.32 13.45
C PHE A 332 -27.06 4.90 14.15
N LEU A 333 -25.97 5.63 13.90
CA LEU A 333 -24.68 5.36 14.53
C LEU A 333 -24.77 5.44 16.07
N PRO A 334 -24.05 4.60 16.80
CA PRO A 334 -24.08 4.62 18.25
C PRO A 334 -23.42 5.90 18.79
N SER A 335 -23.81 6.32 19.99
CA SER A 335 -23.21 7.48 20.68
C SER A 335 -21.70 7.32 20.98
N THR A 336 -21.18 6.10 20.88
CA THR A 336 -19.74 5.80 21.01
C THR A 336 -18.97 6.00 19.70
N LYS A 337 -19.63 6.26 18.57
CA LYS A 337 -18.95 6.48 17.30
C LYS A 337 -18.08 7.74 17.39
N GLN A 338 -16.83 7.58 16.96
CA GLN A 338 -15.85 8.65 16.87
C GLN A 338 -15.39 8.81 15.44
N ARG A 339 -15.09 10.06 15.08
CA ARG A 339 -14.39 10.40 13.85
C ARG A 339 -12.96 9.87 13.89
N GLU A 340 -12.33 9.77 12.73
CA GLU A 340 -10.90 9.50 12.60
C GLU A 340 -10.11 10.52 13.44
N PRO A 341 -9.32 10.06 14.44
CA PRO A 341 -8.56 10.96 15.30
C PRO A 341 -7.38 11.62 14.60
N ASP A 342 -6.80 10.98 13.57
CA ASP A 342 -5.67 11.55 12.83
C ASP A 342 -6.16 12.58 11.78
N PRO A 343 -5.81 13.87 11.92
CA PRO A 343 -6.28 14.92 11.01
C PRO A 343 -5.78 14.74 9.56
N VAL A 344 -4.62 14.10 9.36
CA VAL A 344 -4.10 13.82 8.02
C VAL A 344 -4.97 12.79 7.31
N LEU A 345 -5.40 11.75 8.04
CA LEU A 345 -6.27 10.72 7.48
C LEU A 345 -7.68 11.26 7.22
N ARG A 346 -8.21 12.04 8.15
CA ARG A 346 -9.49 12.75 7.97
C ARG A 346 -9.47 13.64 6.74
N LEU A 347 -8.43 14.45 6.56
CA LEU A 347 -8.24 15.27 5.35
C LEU A 347 -8.19 14.41 4.08
N THR A 348 -7.49 13.27 4.13
CA THR A 348 -7.34 12.36 2.98
C THR A 348 -8.70 11.84 2.48
N HIS A 349 -9.64 11.54 3.39
CA HIS A 349 -11.00 11.14 3.03
C HIS A 349 -11.78 12.29 2.37
N VAL A 350 -11.69 13.52 2.91
CA VAL A 350 -12.32 14.72 2.30
C VAL A 350 -11.76 15.00 0.91
N GLU A 351 -10.43 14.91 0.73
CA GLU A 351 -9.79 15.06 -0.58
C GLU A 351 -10.23 13.96 -1.57
N THR A 352 -10.47 12.75 -1.10
CA THR A 352 -10.99 11.67 -1.95
C THR A 352 -12.41 11.98 -2.43
N LEU A 353 -13.28 12.49 -1.55
CA LEU A 353 -14.63 12.94 -1.94
C LEU A 353 -14.59 14.10 -2.94
N LEU A 354 -13.66 15.05 -2.77
CA LEU A 354 -13.43 16.13 -3.72
C LEU A 354 -13.00 15.62 -5.10
N LEU A 355 -12.14 14.61 -5.16
CA LEU A 355 -11.77 13.97 -6.43
C LEU A 355 -13.00 13.33 -7.09
N LEU A 356 -13.84 12.63 -6.32
CA LEU A 356 -15.08 12.01 -6.83
C LEU A 356 -16.13 13.04 -7.30
N CYS A 357 -16.00 14.32 -6.94
CA CYS A 357 -16.80 15.42 -7.49
C CYS A 357 -16.34 15.88 -8.89
N THR A 358 -15.30 15.30 -9.48
CA THR A 358 -14.79 15.73 -10.80
C THR A 358 -15.86 15.57 -11.88
N THR A 359 -16.59 14.45 -11.87
CA THR A 359 -17.67 14.20 -12.83
C THR A 359 -19.02 14.69 -12.30
N ARG A 360 -19.89 15.12 -13.21
CA ARG A 360 -21.29 15.48 -12.92
C ARG A 360 -22.03 14.30 -12.32
N TRP A 361 -21.85 13.11 -12.89
CA TRP A 361 -22.44 11.88 -12.34
C TRP A 361 -21.97 11.63 -10.91
N GLY A 362 -20.67 11.80 -10.62
CA GLY A 362 -20.13 11.67 -9.28
C GLY A 362 -20.71 12.68 -8.29
N ARG A 363 -20.84 13.95 -8.67
CA ARG A 363 -21.50 14.97 -7.83
C ARG A 363 -22.96 14.61 -7.54
N ASP A 364 -23.72 14.21 -8.55
CA ASP A 364 -25.11 13.81 -8.37
C ASP A 364 -25.23 12.56 -7.49
N TYR A 365 -24.33 11.60 -7.63
CA TYR A 365 -24.29 10.45 -6.75
C TYR A 365 -24.05 10.89 -5.30
N LEU A 366 -23.02 11.69 -5.03
CA LEU A 366 -22.71 12.15 -3.67
C LEU A 366 -23.85 12.99 -3.06
N ARG A 367 -24.51 13.86 -3.84
CA ARG A 367 -25.67 14.65 -3.37
C ARG A 367 -26.85 13.78 -2.95
N ASN A 368 -27.07 12.67 -3.64
CA ASN A 368 -28.22 11.79 -3.40
C ASN A 368 -27.94 10.68 -2.36
N HIS A 369 -26.75 10.65 -1.73
CA HIS A 369 -26.35 9.62 -0.79
C HIS A 369 -25.79 10.21 0.52
N GLY A 370 -26.38 11.31 1.00
CA GLY A 370 -26.16 11.79 2.37
C GLY A 370 -24.77 12.41 2.66
N VAL A 371 -23.97 12.72 1.62
CA VAL A 371 -22.59 13.21 1.81
C VAL A 371 -22.56 14.60 2.44
N TYR A 372 -23.47 15.48 2.03
CA TYR A 372 -23.53 16.84 2.56
C TYR A 372 -23.80 16.84 4.07
N GLU A 373 -24.69 15.95 4.50
CA GLU A 373 -25.20 15.81 5.85
C GLU A 373 -24.05 15.41 6.80
N ILE A 374 -23.25 14.41 6.39
CA ILE A 374 -22.05 13.99 7.11
C ILE A 374 -20.99 15.09 7.16
N VAL A 375 -20.69 15.75 6.03
CA VAL A 375 -19.60 16.75 6.01
C VAL A 375 -19.99 18.07 6.68
N ARG A 376 -21.28 18.42 6.73
CA ARG A 376 -21.79 19.53 7.55
C ARG A 376 -21.52 19.26 9.03
N ALA A 377 -21.92 18.10 9.52
CA ALA A 377 -21.69 17.71 10.92
C ALA A 377 -20.18 17.63 11.24
N LEU A 378 -19.37 17.15 10.30
CA LEU A 378 -17.91 17.20 10.41
C LEU A 378 -17.41 18.64 10.59
N HIS A 379 -17.80 19.56 9.71
CA HIS A 379 -17.33 20.94 9.73
C HIS A 379 -17.67 21.67 11.04
N GLU A 380 -18.86 21.43 11.58
CA GLU A 380 -19.30 22.00 12.87
C GLU A 380 -18.43 21.56 14.06
N ASN A 381 -17.76 20.41 13.94
CA ASN A 381 -16.93 19.82 14.98
C ASN A 381 -15.43 19.80 14.62
N GLU A 382 -15.04 20.39 13.49
CA GLU A 382 -13.65 20.38 13.02
C GLU A 382 -12.87 21.58 13.55
N GLU A 383 -11.73 21.30 14.17
CA GLU A 383 -10.86 22.31 14.77
C GLU A 383 -9.64 22.62 13.89
N VAL A 384 -9.37 21.81 12.86
CA VAL A 384 -8.23 22.00 11.96
C VAL A 384 -8.66 22.80 10.73
N ASP A 385 -8.25 24.08 10.67
CA ASP A 385 -8.57 25.03 9.59
C ASP A 385 -8.44 24.46 8.17
N LYS A 386 -7.33 23.74 7.92
CA LYS A 386 -7.07 23.13 6.61
C LYS A 386 -8.16 22.14 6.20
N ILE A 387 -8.68 21.36 7.15
CA ILE A 387 -9.75 20.40 6.87
C ILE A 387 -11.06 21.15 6.61
N SER A 388 -11.37 22.15 7.44
CA SER A 388 -12.54 23.02 7.26
C SER A 388 -12.58 23.67 5.88
N GLU A 389 -11.46 24.20 5.39
CA GLU A 389 -11.34 24.76 4.02
C GLU A 389 -11.70 23.72 2.94
N HIS A 390 -11.23 22.47 3.08
CA HIS A 390 -11.52 21.42 2.12
C HIS A 390 -12.98 20.97 2.19
N VAL A 391 -13.58 20.96 3.38
CA VAL A 391 -15.00 20.67 3.56
C VAL A 391 -15.86 21.76 2.94
N GLU A 392 -15.54 23.04 3.15
CA GLU A 392 -16.24 24.16 2.50
C GLU A 392 -16.18 24.05 0.97
N ARG A 393 -15.00 23.70 0.44
CA ARG A 393 -14.82 23.46 -0.99
C ARG A 393 -15.66 22.28 -1.49
N LEU A 394 -15.76 21.20 -0.72
CA LEU A 394 -16.62 20.06 -1.05
C LEU A 394 -18.10 20.45 -1.04
N VAL A 395 -18.55 21.17 -0.01
CA VAL A 395 -19.92 21.69 0.08
C VAL A 395 -20.26 22.58 -1.11
N ASN A 396 -19.32 23.39 -1.60
CA ASN A 396 -19.52 24.21 -2.80
C ASN A 396 -19.80 23.35 -4.04
N PHE A 397 -19.17 22.19 -4.20
CA PHE A 397 -19.52 21.25 -5.28
C PHE A 397 -20.88 20.60 -5.07
N LEU A 398 -21.27 20.30 -3.83
CA LEU A 398 -22.51 19.59 -3.53
C LEU A 398 -23.77 20.49 -3.57
N LYS A 399 -23.67 21.76 -3.17
CA LYS A 399 -24.85 22.65 -3.06
C LYS A 399 -25.00 23.68 -4.17
N ARG A 400 -23.94 24.05 -4.88
CA ARG A 400 -24.07 25.03 -5.97
C ARG A 400 -24.74 24.40 -7.18
N ALA A 401 -25.54 25.21 -7.88
CA ALA A 401 -26.06 24.84 -9.19
C ALA A 401 -24.91 24.62 -10.17
N GLU A 402 -25.11 23.73 -11.14
CA GLU A 402 -24.12 23.52 -12.20
C GLU A 402 -24.05 24.77 -13.09
N GLY A 403 -22.83 25.12 -13.48
CA GLY A 403 -22.59 26.09 -14.54
C GLY A 403 -22.38 25.38 -15.87
N THR A 404 -22.38 26.14 -16.97
CA THR A 404 -22.15 25.61 -18.32
C THR A 404 -20.83 24.83 -18.47
N GLY A 405 -19.82 25.14 -17.64
CA GLY A 405 -18.53 24.43 -17.61
C GLY A 405 -18.48 23.19 -16.70
N THR A 406 -19.51 22.94 -15.90
CA THR A 406 -19.59 21.76 -15.01
C THR A 406 -20.69 20.79 -15.43
N GLU A 407 -21.58 21.18 -16.33
CA GLU A 407 -22.62 20.30 -16.90
C GLU A 407 -22.07 19.18 -17.79
N VAL A 408 -20.90 19.37 -18.41
CA VAL A 408 -20.29 18.40 -19.34
C VAL A 408 -19.03 17.80 -18.73
N ASP A 409 -18.99 16.48 -18.64
CA ASP A 409 -17.78 15.75 -18.22
C ASP A 409 -16.72 15.83 -19.32
N LEU A 410 -15.77 16.75 -19.19
CA LEU A 410 -14.57 16.78 -20.04
C LEU A 410 -13.62 15.66 -19.60
N ILE A 411 -13.89 14.43 -20.04
CA ILE A 411 -12.94 13.33 -19.90
C ILE A 411 -11.95 13.47 -21.05
N ASP A 412 -10.76 14.01 -20.75
CA ASP A 412 -9.63 14.01 -21.69
C ASP A 412 -9.21 12.57 -21.95
N THR A 413 -9.73 11.99 -23.04
CA THR A 413 -9.30 10.70 -23.57
C THR A 413 -7.98 10.95 -24.27
N GLY A 414 -6.87 10.80 -23.54
CA GLY A 414 -5.51 11.11 -24.02
C GLY A 414 -5.12 10.45 -25.35
N GLU A 415 -5.52 11.07 -26.45
CA GLU A 415 -5.03 10.85 -27.80
C GLU A 415 -4.65 12.22 -28.38
N GLY A 416 -3.34 12.43 -28.55
CA GLY A 416 -2.79 13.54 -29.35
C GLY A 416 -2.16 14.68 -28.55
N THR A 417 -0.93 14.49 -28.07
CA THR A 417 -0.02 15.62 -27.84
C THR A 417 0.31 16.27 -29.18
N GLU A 418 -0.36 17.38 -29.51
CA GLU A 418 0.23 18.39 -30.39
C GLU A 418 1.14 19.29 -29.53
N ASN A 419 2.40 19.37 -29.95
CA ASN A 419 3.43 20.21 -29.34
C ASN A 419 2.98 21.67 -29.30
N HIS A 420 2.69 22.19 -28.11
CA HIS A 420 2.84 23.62 -27.87
C HIS A 420 4.27 23.88 -27.39
N GLU A 421 5.09 24.35 -28.32
CA GLU A 421 6.38 24.98 -28.03
C GLU A 421 6.17 26.11 -27.01
N SER A 422 7.08 26.15 -26.04
CA SER A 422 7.15 27.17 -25.02
C SER A 422 7.93 28.36 -25.58
N ASP A 423 7.24 29.44 -25.90
CA ASP A 423 7.86 30.75 -26.06
C ASP A 423 7.96 31.41 -24.68
N ASP A 424 9.14 31.26 -24.08
CA ASP A 424 9.66 32.16 -23.06
C ASP A 424 9.89 33.54 -23.68
N GLU A 425 8.97 34.49 -23.57
CA GLU A 425 9.31 35.92 -23.59
C GLU A 425 8.45 36.73 -22.61
N ASP A 426 9.14 37.24 -21.59
CA ASP A 426 9.09 38.60 -21.05
C ASP A 426 7.70 39.24 -20.81
N ASN A 427 7.36 39.48 -19.55
CA ASN A 427 6.53 40.64 -19.18
C ASN A 427 6.78 41.09 -17.73
N ARG A 428 7.73 42.03 -17.61
CA ARG A 428 7.83 42.96 -16.48
C ARG A 428 6.56 43.80 -16.38
N ILE A 429 6.10 44.02 -15.15
CA ILE A 429 5.02 44.97 -14.83
C ILE A 429 5.62 46.37 -14.76
N GLU A 430 5.22 47.27 -15.66
CA GLU A 430 5.37 48.71 -15.48
C GLU A 430 4.05 49.35 -15.02
N LYS A 431 4.19 50.28 -14.07
CA LYS A 431 3.13 51.10 -13.50
C LYS A 431 2.58 52.08 -14.54
N ILE A 432 1.29 52.35 -14.44
CA ILE A 432 0.74 53.70 -14.68
C ILE A 432 0.02 54.12 -13.41
#